data_AF-A0A2V9PBC0-F1
#
_entry.id   AF-A0A2V9PBC0-F1
#
_cell.length_a   1.000
_cell.length_b   1.000
_cell.length_c   1.000
_cell.angle_alpha   90.00
_cell.angle_beta   90.00
_cell.angle_gamma   90.00
#
_symmetry.space_group_name_H-M   'P 1'
#
loop_
_entity.id
_entity.type
_entity.pdbx_description
1 polymer ?
#
loop_
_entity_poly.entity_id
_entity_poly.type
_entity_poly.pdbx_seq_one_letter_code
_entity_poly.pdbx_strand_id
1 'polypeptide(L)'
;MRNHAAATARIPLWLKIAWTAWIVLWAPVYWKQYGAQNFLFFCDIGNFLIALGLWLESSLIFSWQAVGLLVVQSLYTVDLLGA
;
A
#
# COMPACT_ATOMS: atom_id res chain seq x y z
N MET A 1 30.91 -11.64 10.00
CA MET A 1 30.10 -10.82 9.08
C MET A 1 29.15 -11.76 8.34
N ARG A 2 27.87 -11.78 8.71
CA ARG A 2 26.86 -12.58 8.00
C ARG A 2 26.59 -11.87 6.67
N ASN A 3 27.05 -12.47 5.57
CA ASN A 3 26.63 -12.08 4.23
C ASN A 3 25.14 -12.38 4.10
N HIS A 4 24.30 -11.41 4.45
CA HIS A 4 22.96 -11.33 3.90
C HIS A 4 23.12 -10.95 2.43
N ALA A 5 23.51 -11.92 1.60
CA ALA A 5 23.21 -11.86 0.18
C ALA A 5 21.69 -11.86 0.13
N ALA A 6 21.09 -10.67 0.15
CA ALA A 6 19.67 -10.48 -0.04
C ALA A 6 19.38 -11.11 -1.40
N ALA A 7 18.82 -12.32 -1.39
CA ALA A 7 18.33 -12.96 -2.58
C ALA A 7 17.46 -11.93 -3.29
N THR A 8 17.85 -11.53 -4.49
CA THR A 8 17.12 -10.55 -5.31
C THR A 8 15.87 -11.24 -5.83
N ALA A 9 14.96 -11.59 -4.92
CA ALA A 9 13.64 -12.07 -5.26
C ALA A 9 12.89 -10.86 -5.84
N ARG A 10 12.97 -10.70 -7.16
CA ARG A 10 12.22 -9.66 -7.85
C ARG A 10 10.74 -9.89 -7.59
N ILE A 11 10.05 -8.81 -7.27
CA ILE A 11 8.60 -8.84 -7.04
C ILE A 11 7.93 -9.31 -8.33
N PRO A 12 7.02 -10.31 -8.27
CA PRO A 12 6.41 -10.87 -9.46
C PRO A 12 5.60 -9.81 -10.21
N LEU A 13 5.75 -9.78 -11.53
CA LEU A 13 5.15 -8.74 -12.38
C LEU A 13 3.62 -8.70 -12.29
N TRP A 14 2.97 -9.85 -12.13
CA TRP A 14 1.51 -9.92 -12.01
C TRP A 14 1.00 -9.11 -10.82
N LEU A 15 1.75 -9.05 -9.72
CA LEU A 15 1.36 -8.31 -8.52
C LEU A 15 1.42 -6.81 -8.77
N LYS A 16 2.47 -6.35 -9.49
CA LYS A 16 2.60 -4.94 -9.89
C LYS A 16 1.44 -4.52 -10.78
N ILE A 17 1.11 -5.35 -11.78
CA ILE A 17 0.02 -5.08 -12.72
C ILE A 17 -1.33 -5.09 -12.00
N ALA A 18 -1.61 -6.12 -11.21
CA ALA A 18 -2.87 -6.25 -10.47
C ALA A 18 -3.11 -5.06 -9.55
N TRP A 19 -2.08 -4.65 -8.79
CA TRP A 19 -2.20 -3.50 -7.88
C TRP A 19 -2.35 -2.18 -8.64
N THR A 20 -1.66 -2.01 -9.77
CA THR A 20 -1.81 -0.82 -10.62
C THR A 20 -3.21 -0.75 -11.22
N ALA A 21 -3.74 -1.87 -11.72
CA ALA A 21 -5.10 -1.97 -12.25
C ALA A 21 -6.14 -1.63 -11.18
N TRP A 22 -5.94 -2.12 -9.94
CA TRP A 22 -6.77 -1.75 -8.81
C TRP A 22 -6.79 -0.23 -8.59
N ILE A 23 -5.64 0.45 -8.51
CA ILE A 23 -5.60 1.91 -8.34
C ILE A 23 -6.30 2.64 -9.47
N VAL A 24 -6.07 2.23 -10.72
CA VAL A 24 -6.66 2.87 -11.90
C VAL A 24 -8.19 2.76 -11.90
N LEU A 25 -8.75 1.69 -11.35
CA LEU A 25 -10.20 1.51 -11.22
C LEU A 25 -10.76 2.20 -9.97
N TRP A 26 -10.12 1.99 -8.83
CA TRP A 26 -10.57 2.48 -7.53
C TRP A 26 -10.50 3.99 -7.42
N ALA A 27 -9.38 4.62 -7.80
CA ALA A 27 -9.18 6.06 -7.65
C ALA A 27 -10.26 6.91 -8.35
N PRO A 28 -10.62 6.71 -9.63
CA PRO A 28 -11.66 7.52 -10.25
C PRO A 28 -13.06 7.28 -9.66
N VAL A 29 -13.38 6.04 -9.26
CA VAL A 29 -14.67 5.73 -8.61
C VAL A 29 -14.75 6.39 -7.24
N TYR A 30 -13.69 6.27 -6.44
CA TYR A 30 -13.60 6.83 -5.10
C TYR A 30 -13.61 8.36 -5.11
N TRP A 31 -12.91 8.99 -6.08
CA TRP A 31 -13.00 10.43 -6.29
C TRP A 31 -14.46 10.85 -6.50
N LYS A 32 -15.19 10.19 -7.41
CA LYS A 32 -16.57 10.58 -7.69
C LYS A 32 -17.50 10.46 -6.48
N GLN A 33 -17.28 9.49 -5.60
CA GLN A 33 -18.13 9.29 -4.42
C GLN A 33 -17.79 10.20 -3.25
N TYR A 34 -16.50 10.34 -2.93
CA TYR A 34 -16.07 10.98 -1.68
C TYR A 34 -15.37 12.33 -1.93
N GLY A 35 -14.87 12.59 -3.14
CA GLY A 35 -14.13 13.79 -3.50
C GLY A 35 -12.62 13.66 -3.30
N ALA A 36 -11.86 14.47 -4.04
CA ALA A 36 -10.40 14.37 -4.12
C ALA A 36 -9.67 14.56 -2.79
N GLN A 37 -10.27 15.30 -1.84
CA GLN A 37 -9.67 15.55 -0.54
C GLN A 37 -9.44 14.25 0.26
N ASN A 38 -10.24 13.21 0.03
CA ASN A 38 -10.08 11.96 0.74
C ASN A 38 -8.76 11.28 0.42
N PHE A 39 -8.21 11.48 -0.78
CA PHE A 39 -6.88 10.96 -1.12
C PHE A 39 -5.75 11.51 -0.25
N LEU A 40 -5.99 12.56 0.54
CA LEU A 40 -5.03 13.08 1.51
C LEU A 40 -5.01 12.29 2.82
N PHE A 41 -6.01 11.44 3.07
CA PHE A 41 -6.00 10.55 4.23
C PHE A 41 -4.90 9.50 4.07
N PHE A 42 -4.23 9.20 5.19
CA PHE A 42 -3.10 8.27 5.22
C PHE A 42 -3.43 6.92 4.56
N CYS A 43 -4.63 6.38 4.80
CA CYS A 43 -5.17 5.17 4.17
C CYS A 43 -5.05 5.20 2.64
N ASP A 44 -5.49 6.31 2.03
CA ASP A 44 -5.59 6.45 0.59
C ASP A 44 -4.22 6.73 -0.04
N ILE A 45 -3.40 7.57 0.62
CA ILE A 45 -2.00 7.78 0.24
C ILE A 45 -1.23 6.45 0.24
N GLY A 46 -1.51 5.59 1.22
CA GLY A 46 -0.89 4.28 1.33
C GLY A 46 -1.05 3.39 0.13
N ASN A 47 -2.24 3.37 -0.47
CA ASN A 47 -2.50 2.61 -1.67
C ASN A 47 -1.54 3.01 -2.80
N PHE A 48 -1.35 4.32 -3.01
CA PHE A 48 -0.40 4.83 -4.01
C PHE A 48 1.06 4.54 -3.65
N LEU A 49 1.43 4.63 -2.38
CA LEU A 49 2.78 4.32 -1.91
C LEU A 49 3.11 2.84 -2.05
N ILE A 50 2.15 1.93 -1.85
CA ILE A 50 2.33 0.50 -2.11
C ILE A 50 2.57 0.26 -3.60
N ALA A 51 1.82 0.90 -4.50
CA ALA A 51 2.08 0.82 -5.94
C ALA A 51 3.50 1.32 -6.28
N LEU A 52 3.90 2.46 -5.71
CA LEU A 52 5.24 2.99 -5.90
C LEU A 52 6.32 2.03 -5.38
N GLY A 53 6.12 1.45 -4.20
CA GLY A 53 6.99 0.44 -3.60
C GLY A 53 7.13 -0.82 -4.46
N LEU A 54 6.03 -1.29 -5.07
CA LEU A 54 6.01 -2.43 -5.99
C LEU A 54 6.84 -2.17 -7.25
N TRP A 55 6.72 -0.99 -7.85
CA TRP A 55 7.44 -0.64 -9.07
C TRP A 55 8.92 -0.33 -8.81
N LEU A 56 9.22 0.35 -7.71
CA LEU A 56 10.60 0.67 -7.30
C LEU A 56 11.30 -0.50 -6.61
N GLU A 57 10.60 -1.61 -6.32
CA GLU A 57 11.09 -2.74 -5.53
C GLU A 57 11.76 -2.30 -4.21
N SER A 58 11.22 -1.25 -3.58
CA SER A 58 11.83 -0.59 -2.43
C SER A 58 11.32 -1.17 -1.11
N SER A 59 12.18 -1.92 -0.42
CA SER A 59 11.89 -2.46 0.92
C SER A 59 11.62 -1.37 1.96
N LEU A 60 12.22 -0.18 1.79
CA LEU A 60 12.00 0.95 2.70
C LEU A 60 10.56 1.46 2.62
N ILE A 61 10.01 1.60 1.42
CA ILE A 61 8.62 2.07 1.23
C ILE A 61 7.66 1.05 1.84
N PHE A 62 7.87 -0.24 1.58
CA PHE A 62 7.05 -1.29 2.20
C PHE A 62 7.16 -1.30 3.72
N SER A 63 8.35 -1.12 4.27
CA SER A 63 8.55 -1.09 5.72
C SER A 63 7.83 0.10 6.36
N TRP A 64 7.88 1.27 5.70
CA TRP A 64 7.16 2.45 6.15
C TRP A 64 5.64 2.24 6.10
N GLN A 65 5.12 1.64 5.02
CA GLN A 65 3.68 1.34 4.93
C GLN A 65 3.25 0.27 5.94
N ALA A 66 4.09 -0.72 6.23
CA ALA A 66 3.80 -1.74 7.24
C ALA A 66 3.67 -1.13 8.64
N VAL A 67 4.60 -0.26 9.06
CA VAL A 67 4.55 0.33 10.41
C VAL A 67 3.55 1.48 10.51
N GLY A 68 3.47 2.32 9.48
CA GLY A 68 2.61 3.51 9.52
C GLY A 68 1.13 3.19 9.28
N LEU A 69 0.85 2.31 8.31
CA LEU A 69 -0.51 2.16 7.78
C LEU A 69 -1.13 0.83 8.18
N LEU A 70 -0.40 -0.27 7.99
CA LEU A 70 -0.92 -1.60 8.33
C LEU A 70 -1.17 -1.74 9.84
N VAL A 71 -0.27 -1.25 10.70
CA VAL A 71 -0.46 -1.28 12.16
C VAL A 71 -1.71 -0.48 12.55
N VAL A 72 -1.81 0.78 12.10
CA VAL A 72 -2.93 1.66 12.47
C VAL A 72 -4.26 1.13 11.95
N GLN A 73 -4.31 0.65 10.70
CA GLN A 73 -5.53 0.05 10.16
C GLN A 73 -5.91 -1.26 10.83
N SER A 74 -4.94 -2.06 11.28
CA SER A 74 -5.23 -3.29 12.01
C SER A 74 -5.89 -2.98 13.35
N LEU A 75 -5.37 -1.99 14.09
CA LEU A 75 -5.97 -1.54 15.35
C LEU A 75 -7.38 -1.01 15.14
N TYR A 76 -7.59 -0.19 14.10
CA TYR A 76 -8.92 0.30 13.74
C TYR A 76 -9.89 -0.84 13.37
N THR A 77 -9.43 -1.85 12.62
CA THR A 77 -10.26 -3.00 12.25
C THR A 77 -10.66 -3.83 13.46
N VAL A 78 -9.75 -4.00 14.43
CA VAL A 78 -10.05 -4.70 15.69
C VAL A 78 -11.09 -3.93 16.52
N ASP A 79 -10.94 -2.61 16.63
CA ASP A 79 -11.91 -1.73 17.30
C ASP A 79 -13.30 -1.83 16.63
N LEU A 80 -13.34 -1.73 15.30
CA LEU A 80 -14.57 -1.84 14.52
C LEU A 80 -15.28 -3.19 14.68
N LEU A 81 -14.54 -4.30 14.83
CA LEU A 81 -15.12 -5.63 15.06
C LEU A 81 -15.65 -5.83 16.49
N GLY A 82 -15.16 -5.04 17.44
CA GLY A 82 -15.57 -5.09 18.85
C GLY A 82 -16.75 -4.17 19.18
N ALA A 83 -17.10 -3.24 18.30
CA ALA A 83 -18.22 -2.30 18.42
C ALA A 83 -19.54 -2.88 17.90
#